data_AF-A0A960T2X2-F1
#
_entry.id   AF-A0A960T2X2-F1
#
_cell.length_a   1.000
_cell.length_b   1.000
_cell.length_c   1.000
_cell.angle_alpha   90.00
_cell.angle_beta   90.00
_cell.angle_gamma   90.00
#
_symmetry.space_group_name_H-M   'P 1'
#
loop_
_entity.id
_entity.type
_entity.pdbx_description
1 polymer ?
#
loop_
_entity_poly.entity_id
_entity_poly.type
_entity_poly.pdbx_seq_one_letter_code
_entity_poly.pdbx_strand_id
1 'polypeptide(L)'
;VFSWTQSRFYLPGWFGAGSALERLRAENPDGFAKLADQVRHLAFPRYVVTNIDSSIASANEEIMRSYAGLVPDEELRDRFLGIILEEFHRTRAAVKDLFAADFETRRPRMARTLDIREEPLRMLHAQQVSLLREWRALVSAGDESGAEAMIPDLLISVNAISSGLRTTG
;
A
#
# COMPACT_ATOMS: atom_id res chain seq x y z
N VAL A 1 -4.61 -5.54 -9.12
CA VAL A 1 -4.20 -4.14 -8.86
C VAL A 1 -5.25 -3.42 -8.03
N PHE A 2 -6.49 -3.30 -8.52
CA PHE A 2 -7.57 -2.53 -7.86
C PHE A 2 -7.78 -2.86 -6.37
N SER A 3 -7.97 -4.13 -5.99
CA SER A 3 -8.20 -4.53 -4.59
C SER A 3 -7.08 -4.10 -3.65
N TRP A 4 -5.82 -4.27 -4.04
CA TRP A 4 -4.66 -3.87 -3.25
C TRP A 4 -4.52 -2.35 -3.12
N THR A 5 -4.90 -1.60 -4.14
CA THR A 5 -4.95 -0.14 -4.05
C THR A 5 -6.09 0.30 -3.13
N GLN A 6 -7.25 -0.33 -3.27
CA GLN A 6 -8.44 -0.06 -2.49
C GLN A 6 -8.17 -0.24 -1.00
N SER A 7 -7.44 -1.29 -0.59
CA SER A 7 -7.07 -1.52 0.81
C SER A 7 -5.76 -0.85 1.25
N ARG A 8 -5.24 0.11 0.47
CA ARG A 8 -3.99 0.86 0.73
C ARG A 8 -2.73 0.01 0.89
N PHE A 9 -2.71 -1.19 0.32
CA PHE A 9 -1.50 -2.02 0.24
C PHE A 9 -0.57 -1.56 -0.90
N TYR A 10 -1.13 -1.28 -2.08
CA TYR A 10 -0.36 -1.04 -3.32
C TYR A 10 0.68 -2.13 -3.64
N LEU A 11 0.43 -3.36 -3.16
CA LEU A 11 1.39 -4.47 -3.11
C LEU A 11 2.13 -4.72 -4.44
N PRO A 12 1.47 -4.75 -5.62
CA PRO A 12 2.15 -5.02 -6.89
C PRO A 12 3.18 -3.96 -7.29
N GLY A 13 3.13 -2.76 -6.70
CA GLY A 13 4.01 -1.64 -7.04
C GLY A 13 5.36 -1.65 -6.31
N TRP A 14 5.54 -2.49 -5.30
CA TRP A 14 6.75 -2.46 -4.46
C TRP A 14 7.19 -3.80 -3.87
N PHE A 15 6.30 -4.79 -3.76
CA PHE A 15 6.64 -6.05 -3.08
C PHE A 15 7.77 -6.81 -3.80
N GLY A 16 8.81 -7.18 -3.04
CA GLY A 16 10.01 -7.87 -3.52
C GLY A 16 11.17 -6.93 -3.87
N ALA A 17 10.91 -5.64 -4.09
CA ALA A 17 11.96 -4.68 -4.43
C ALA A 17 12.92 -4.43 -3.26
N GLY A 18 12.40 -4.35 -2.04
CA GLY A 18 13.22 -4.17 -0.83
C GLY A 18 14.16 -5.35 -0.64
N SER A 19 13.64 -6.57 -0.74
CA SER A 19 14.45 -7.79 -0.65
C SER A 19 15.53 -7.85 -1.73
N ALA A 20 15.21 -7.50 -2.98
CA ALA A 20 16.19 -7.48 -4.06
C ALA A 20 17.29 -6.42 -3.83
N LEU A 21 16.91 -5.22 -3.40
CA LEU A 21 17.84 -4.11 -3.17
C LEU A 21 18.73 -4.35 -1.93
N GLU A 22 18.17 -4.88 -0.85
CA GLU A 22 18.91 -5.28 0.34
C GLU A 22 19.94 -6.37 0.01
N ARG A 23 19.51 -7.39 -0.74
CA ARG A 23 20.40 -8.45 -1.22
C ARG A 23 21.50 -7.90 -2.11
N LEU A 24 21.18 -7.01 -3.06
CA LEU A 24 22.18 -6.35 -3.89
C LEU A 24 23.20 -5.58 -3.05
N ARG A 25 22.75 -4.83 -2.04
CA ARG A 25 23.63 -4.09 -1.13
C ARG A 25 24.56 -5.01 -0.34
N ALA A 26 24.07 -6.16 0.11
CA ALA A 26 24.85 -7.10 0.89
C ALA A 26 25.85 -7.90 0.04
N GLU A 27 25.42 -8.41 -1.12
CA GLU A 27 26.22 -9.29 -1.98
C GLU A 27 27.12 -8.52 -2.96
N ASN A 28 26.73 -7.29 -3.36
CA ASN A 28 27.48 -6.47 -4.30
C ASN A 28 27.33 -4.96 -3.99
N PRO A 29 28.04 -4.46 -2.96
CA PRO A 29 27.98 -3.05 -2.55
C PRO A 29 28.31 -2.05 -3.68
N ASP A 30 29.28 -2.38 -4.55
CA ASP A 30 29.64 -1.54 -5.70
C ASP A 30 28.50 -1.46 -6.73
N GLY A 31 27.81 -2.58 -6.95
CA GLY A 31 26.61 -2.64 -7.79
C GLY A 31 25.47 -1.77 -7.23
N PHE A 32 25.26 -1.80 -5.92
CA PHE A 32 24.27 -0.92 -5.27
C PHE A 32 24.67 0.56 -5.40
N ALA A 33 25.93 0.91 -5.15
CA ALA A 33 26.43 2.27 -5.29
C ALA A 33 26.28 2.79 -6.73
N LYS A 34 26.58 1.93 -7.72
CA LYS A 34 26.35 2.23 -9.14
C LYS A 34 24.88 2.46 -9.44
N LEU A 35 23.97 1.63 -8.91
CA LEU A 35 22.52 1.83 -9.09
C LEU A 35 22.07 3.16 -8.46
N ALA A 36 22.51 3.47 -7.25
CA ALA A 36 22.21 4.73 -6.59
C ALA A 36 22.66 5.94 -7.41
N ASP A 37 23.84 5.86 -8.04
CA ASP A 37 24.33 6.87 -8.97
C ASP A 37 23.46 6.99 -10.22
N GLN A 38 23.13 5.86 -10.84
CA GLN A 38 22.26 5.83 -12.01
C GLN A 38 20.85 6.35 -11.72
N VAL A 39 20.29 6.14 -10.54
CA VAL A 39 18.99 6.69 -10.11
C VAL A 39 19.02 8.22 -10.07
N ARG A 40 20.17 8.85 -9.80
CA ARG A 40 20.30 10.30 -9.82
C ARG A 40 20.45 10.87 -11.23
N HIS A 41 21.18 10.16 -12.09
CA HIS A 41 21.67 10.71 -13.37
C HIS A 41 20.98 10.15 -14.62
N LEU A 42 20.39 8.97 -14.57
CA LEU A 42 19.78 8.29 -15.72
C LEU A 42 18.26 8.22 -15.61
N ALA A 43 17.57 8.49 -16.72
CA ALA A 43 16.11 8.59 -16.74
C ALA A 43 15.40 7.27 -16.40
N PHE A 44 15.86 6.14 -16.95
CA PHE A 44 15.17 4.85 -16.77
C PHE A 44 15.25 4.30 -15.33
N PRO A 45 16.43 4.14 -14.70
CA PRO A 45 16.50 3.70 -13.30
C PRO A 45 15.77 4.65 -12.36
N ARG A 46 15.89 5.96 -12.58
CA ARG A 46 15.15 6.97 -11.83
C ARG A 46 13.65 6.77 -11.94
N TYR A 47 13.13 6.55 -13.14
CA TYR A 47 11.71 6.32 -13.38
C TYR A 47 11.20 5.07 -12.64
N VAL A 48 11.90 3.94 -12.75
CA VAL A 48 11.53 2.69 -12.08
C VAL A 48 11.47 2.87 -10.56
N VAL A 49 12.54 3.40 -9.95
CA VAL A 49 12.60 3.58 -8.49
C VAL A 49 11.58 4.62 -8.03
N THR A 50 11.32 5.66 -8.84
CA THR A 50 10.28 6.66 -8.53
C THR A 50 8.87 6.06 -8.49
N ASN A 51 8.56 5.07 -9.34
CA ASN A 51 7.26 4.40 -9.31
C ASN A 51 7.10 3.51 -8.07
N ILE A 52 8.18 2.82 -7.65
CA ILE A 52 8.22 2.07 -6.40
C ILE A 52 7.99 3.02 -5.21
N ASP A 53 8.75 4.11 -5.16
CA ASP A 53 8.65 5.17 -4.15
C ASP A 53 7.24 5.77 -4.07
N SER A 54 6.61 6.00 -5.23
CA SER A 54 5.24 6.53 -5.29
C SER A 54 4.19 5.52 -4.79
N SER A 55 4.41 4.22 -5.04
CA SER A 55 3.53 3.16 -4.55
C SER A 55 3.62 3.03 -3.03
N ILE A 56 4.83 3.07 -2.47
CA ILE A 56 5.08 3.03 -1.02
C ILE A 56 4.49 4.26 -0.35
N ALA A 57 4.70 5.45 -0.91
CA ALA A 57 4.16 6.69 -0.36
C ALA A 57 2.62 6.72 -0.34
N SER A 58 1.97 6.02 -1.27
CA SER A 58 0.49 5.94 -1.33
C SER A 58 -0.08 4.86 -0.40
N ALA A 59 0.74 3.89 -0.01
CA ALA A 59 0.35 2.82 0.89
C ALA A 59 0.23 3.31 2.35
N ASN A 60 -0.62 2.67 3.15
CA ASN A 60 -0.83 3.03 4.55
C ASN A 60 -0.94 1.78 5.43
N GLU A 61 0.04 1.59 6.32
CA GLU A 61 0.13 0.43 7.21
C GLU A 61 -1.05 0.29 8.19
N GLU A 62 -1.53 1.37 8.78
CA GLU A 62 -2.67 1.35 9.70
C GLU A 62 -3.94 0.83 8.99
N ILE A 63 -4.15 1.28 7.76
CA ILE A 63 -5.26 0.84 6.94
C ILE A 63 -5.05 -0.62 6.50
N MET A 64 -3.84 -1.02 6.09
CA MET A 64 -3.53 -2.42 5.79
C MET A 64 -3.91 -3.34 6.96
N ARG A 65 -3.52 -2.96 8.19
CA ARG A 65 -3.86 -3.68 9.43
C ARG A 65 -5.36 -3.76 9.66
N SER A 66 -6.08 -2.66 9.40
CA SER A 66 -7.54 -2.60 9.55
C SER A 66 -8.27 -3.59 8.63
N TYR A 67 -7.85 -3.71 7.35
CA TYR A 67 -8.41 -4.70 6.43
C TYR A 67 -7.98 -6.12 6.77
N ALA A 68 -6.72 -6.32 7.18
CA ALA A 68 -6.23 -7.63 7.63
C ALA A 68 -7.02 -8.15 8.85
N GLY A 69 -7.50 -7.26 9.72
CA GLY A 69 -8.40 -7.58 10.84
C GLY A 69 -9.77 -8.15 10.43
N LEU A 70 -10.09 -8.19 9.13
CA LEU A 70 -11.27 -8.91 8.62
C LEU A 70 -11.00 -10.42 8.40
N VAL A 71 -9.76 -10.88 8.57
CA VAL A 71 -9.38 -12.29 8.51
C VAL A 71 -9.54 -12.89 9.91
N PRO A 72 -10.44 -13.88 10.11
CA PRO A 72 -10.73 -14.44 11.43
C PRO A 72 -9.63 -15.39 11.94
N ASP A 73 -8.89 -16.03 11.04
CA ASP A 73 -7.72 -16.84 11.38
C ASP A 73 -6.53 -15.92 11.69
N GLU A 74 -6.20 -15.80 12.97
CA GLU A 74 -5.15 -14.90 13.45
C GLU A 74 -3.75 -15.34 13.04
N GLU A 75 -3.47 -16.65 13.04
CA GLU A 75 -2.16 -17.17 12.66
C GLU A 75 -1.90 -16.92 11.17
N LEU A 76 -2.92 -17.17 10.34
CA LEU A 76 -2.86 -16.87 8.91
C LEU A 76 -2.69 -15.37 8.65
N ARG A 77 -3.49 -14.55 9.34
CA ARG A 77 -3.44 -13.08 9.26
C ARG A 77 -2.04 -12.58 9.59
N ASP A 78 -1.49 -12.97 10.74
CA ASP A 78 -0.25 -12.41 11.26
C ASP A 78 0.94 -12.90 10.44
N ARG A 79 0.93 -14.15 9.96
CA ARG A 79 1.96 -14.66 9.05
C ARG A 79 2.04 -13.86 7.75
N PHE A 80 0.92 -13.69 7.05
CA PHE A 80 0.94 -13.03 5.74
C PHE A 80 1.10 -11.52 5.85
N LEU A 81 0.45 -10.89 6.83
CA LEU A 81 0.61 -9.46 7.06
C LEU A 81 2.05 -9.15 7.51
N GLY A 82 2.65 -9.99 8.37
CA GLY A 82 4.04 -9.86 8.78
C GLY A 82 5.00 -9.81 7.59
N ILE A 83 4.91 -10.79 6.68
CA ILE A 83 5.71 -10.84 5.45
C ILE A 83 5.56 -9.56 4.62
N ILE A 84 4.32 -9.06 4.48
CA ILE A 84 4.03 -7.86 3.70
C ILE A 84 4.64 -6.62 4.36
N LEU A 85 4.47 -6.45 5.67
CA LEU A 85 4.94 -5.27 6.39
C LEU A 85 6.47 -5.24 6.50
N GLU A 86 7.11 -6.39 6.71
CA GLU A 86 8.56 -6.50 6.66
C GLU A 86 9.12 -6.03 5.30
N GLU A 87 8.52 -6.49 4.20
CA GLU A 87 8.92 -6.06 2.86
C GLU A 87 8.59 -4.58 2.61
N PHE A 88 7.49 -4.06 3.15
CA PHE A 88 7.13 -2.64 3.07
C PHE A 88 8.20 -1.75 3.69
N HIS A 89 8.61 -2.06 4.93
CA HIS A 89 9.64 -1.32 5.64
C HIS A 89 11.00 -1.44 4.95
N ARG A 90 11.37 -2.65 4.51
CA ARG A 90 12.61 -2.92 3.79
C ARG A 90 12.68 -2.14 2.49
N THR A 91 11.60 -2.12 1.71
CA THR A 91 11.54 -1.38 0.45
C THR A 91 11.62 0.13 0.70
N ARG A 92 10.90 0.65 1.71
CA ARG A 92 10.95 2.08 2.08
C ARG A 92 12.37 2.51 2.45
N ALA A 93 13.08 1.71 3.24
CA ALA A 93 14.47 1.97 3.62
C ALA A 93 15.41 1.94 2.40
N ALA A 94 15.32 0.90 1.57
CA ALA A 94 16.18 0.75 0.40
C ALA A 94 15.98 1.88 -0.62
N VAL A 95 14.74 2.32 -0.86
CA VAL A 95 14.44 3.45 -1.76
C VAL A 95 14.98 4.77 -1.20
N LYS A 96 14.85 5.01 0.11
CA LYS A 96 15.46 6.16 0.78
C LYS A 96 16.98 6.20 0.57
N ASP A 97 17.64 5.05 0.71
CA ASP A 97 19.09 4.92 0.55
C ASP A 97 19.53 5.18 -0.91
N LEU A 98 18.80 4.66 -1.91
CA LEU A 98 19.09 4.91 -3.33
C LEU A 98 19.03 6.40 -3.68
N PHE A 99 18.06 7.12 -3.11
CA PHE A 99 17.90 8.55 -3.34
C PHE A 99 18.73 9.44 -2.41
N ALA A 100 19.28 8.89 -1.33
CA ALA A 100 19.97 9.61 -0.26
C ALA A 100 19.16 10.80 0.33
N ALA A 101 17.82 10.72 0.28
CA ALA A 101 16.94 11.77 0.79
C ALA A 101 15.52 11.24 1.03
N ASP A 102 14.85 11.82 2.03
CA ASP A 102 13.46 11.50 2.37
C ASP A 102 12.50 11.86 1.24
N PHE A 103 11.39 11.11 1.18
CA PHE A 103 10.36 11.27 0.15
C PHE A 103 9.78 12.69 0.17
N GLU A 104 9.48 13.20 1.35
CA GLU A 104 8.89 14.51 1.61
C GLU A 104 9.80 15.63 1.13
N THR A 105 11.12 15.47 1.28
CA THR A 105 12.12 16.44 0.78
C THR A 105 12.21 16.42 -0.74
N ARG A 106 12.18 15.23 -1.36
CA ARG A 106 12.30 15.07 -2.81
C ARG A 106 11.03 15.42 -3.57
N ARG A 107 9.86 15.15 -2.98
CA ARG A 107 8.54 15.27 -3.63
C ARG A 107 7.51 15.96 -2.71
N PRO A 108 7.79 17.18 -2.21
CA PRO A 108 6.96 17.86 -1.20
C PRO A 108 5.53 18.12 -1.69
N ARG A 109 5.34 18.41 -2.98
CA ARG A 109 4.00 18.61 -3.57
C ARG A 109 3.14 17.35 -3.49
N MET A 110 3.75 16.19 -3.74
CA MET A 110 3.04 14.91 -3.67
C MET A 110 2.78 14.52 -2.23
N ALA A 111 3.77 14.66 -1.34
CA ALA A 111 3.61 14.42 0.09
C ALA A 111 2.43 15.24 0.66
N ARG A 112 2.39 16.54 0.39
CA ARG A 112 1.28 17.42 0.81
C ARG A 112 -0.07 16.99 0.22
N THR A 113 -0.08 16.50 -1.02
CA THR A 113 -1.31 16.04 -1.68
C THR A 113 -1.87 14.78 -1.02
N LEU A 114 -0.98 13.86 -0.63
CA LEU A 114 -1.36 12.65 0.10
C LEU A 114 -1.86 13.00 1.50
N ASP A 115 -1.11 13.83 2.23
CA ASP A 115 -1.42 14.26 3.59
C ASP A 115 -2.82 14.90 3.72
N ILE A 116 -3.18 15.81 2.82
CA ILE A 116 -4.50 16.46 2.80
C ILE A 116 -5.66 15.44 2.70
N ARG A 117 -5.43 14.29 2.07
CA ARG A 117 -6.45 13.27 1.83
C ARG A 117 -6.48 12.18 2.88
N GLU A 118 -5.46 12.11 3.74
CA GLU A 118 -5.27 10.97 4.64
C GLU A 118 -6.41 10.89 5.67
N GLU A 119 -6.77 12.02 6.29
CA GLU A 119 -7.83 12.07 7.29
C GLU A 119 -9.22 11.68 6.72
N PRO A 120 -9.71 12.29 5.63
CA PRO A 120 -10.98 11.85 5.03
C PRO A 120 -10.96 10.40 4.55
N LEU A 121 -9.86 9.94 3.95
CA LEU A 121 -9.73 8.55 3.50
C LEU A 121 -9.80 7.58 4.68
N ARG A 122 -9.16 7.89 5.81
CA ARG A 122 -9.19 7.02 7.01
C ARG A 122 -10.62 6.75 7.47
N MET A 123 -11.47 7.78 7.46
CA MET A 123 -12.89 7.64 7.82
C MET A 123 -13.64 6.74 6.84
N LEU A 124 -13.41 6.91 5.53
CA LEU A 124 -14.03 6.07 4.50
C LEU A 124 -13.58 4.60 4.62
N HIS A 125 -12.29 4.35 4.89
CA HIS A 125 -11.78 2.99 5.10
C HIS A 125 -12.38 2.36 6.36
N ALA A 126 -12.48 3.08 7.47
CA ALA A 126 -13.08 2.58 8.70
C ALA A 126 -14.55 2.18 8.49
N GLN A 127 -15.31 2.99 7.74
CA GLN A 127 -16.69 2.68 7.34
C GLN A 127 -16.73 1.43 6.47
N GLN A 128 -15.90 1.33 5.43
CA GLN A 128 -15.91 0.17 4.55
C GLN A 128 -15.51 -1.12 5.28
N VAL A 129 -14.51 -1.08 6.16
CA VAL A 129 -14.12 -2.24 6.98
C VAL A 129 -15.31 -2.70 7.85
N SER A 130 -16.08 -1.76 8.40
CA SER A 130 -17.27 -2.08 9.18
C SER A 130 -18.36 -2.72 8.32
N LEU A 131 -18.67 -2.14 7.15
CA LEU A 131 -19.62 -2.70 6.19
C LEU A 131 -19.21 -4.10 5.71
N LEU A 132 -17.93 -4.31 5.40
CA LEU A 132 -17.41 -5.62 4.99
C LEU A 132 -17.53 -6.66 6.11
N ARG A 133 -17.32 -6.25 7.36
CA ARG A 133 -17.45 -7.14 8.52
C ARG A 133 -18.90 -7.61 8.69
N GLU A 134 -19.84 -6.67 8.65
CA GLU A 134 -21.27 -6.97 8.77
C GLU A 134 -21.75 -7.81 7.58
N TRP A 135 -21.39 -7.45 6.35
CA TRP A 135 -21.73 -8.22 5.16
C TRP A 135 -21.21 -9.66 5.23
N ARG A 136 -19.95 -9.87 5.64
CA ARG A 136 -19.38 -11.22 5.83
C ARG A 136 -20.11 -12.02 6.91
N ALA A 137 -20.58 -11.36 7.97
CA ALA A 137 -21.33 -12.00 9.04
C ALA A 137 -22.70 -12.49 8.55
N LEU A 138 -23.43 -11.67 7.77
CA LEU A 138 -24.71 -12.04 7.15
C LEU A 138 -24.55 -13.22 6.19
N VAL A 139 -23.53 -13.17 5.32
CA VAL A 139 -23.19 -14.29 4.42
C VAL A 139 -22.89 -15.57 5.21
N SER A 140 -22.12 -15.48 6.29
CA SER A 140 -21.79 -16.64 7.13
C SER A 140 -23.00 -17.20 7.89
N ALA A 141 -23.98 -16.36 8.20
CA ALA A 141 -25.24 -16.75 8.83
C ALA A 141 -26.28 -17.30 7.83
N GLY A 142 -25.99 -17.25 6.52
CA GLY A 142 -26.92 -17.65 5.47
C GLY A 142 -28.06 -16.64 5.19
N ASP A 143 -27.93 -15.41 5.67
CA ASP A 143 -28.88 -14.33 5.37
C ASP A 143 -28.52 -13.65 4.03
N GLU A 144 -28.88 -14.32 2.94
CA GLU A 144 -28.60 -13.84 1.58
C GLU A 144 -29.30 -12.51 1.29
N SER A 145 -30.55 -12.34 1.73
CA SER A 145 -31.32 -11.11 1.49
C SER A 145 -30.74 -9.92 2.24
N GLY A 146 -30.33 -10.09 3.50
CA GLY A 146 -29.63 -9.06 4.26
C GLY A 146 -28.29 -8.70 3.63
N ALA A 147 -27.51 -9.70 3.22
CA ALA A 147 -26.22 -9.49 2.55
C ALA A 147 -26.38 -8.75 1.20
N GLU A 148 -27.41 -9.08 0.41
CA GLU A 148 -27.71 -8.40 -0.85
C GLU A 148 -28.12 -6.94 -0.64
N ALA A 149 -28.90 -6.66 0.42
CA ALA A 149 -29.32 -5.30 0.77
C ALA A 149 -28.14 -4.35 1.09
N MET A 150 -27.00 -4.89 1.52
CA MET A 150 -25.79 -4.10 1.82
C MET A 150 -24.93 -3.76 0.59
N ILE A 151 -25.15 -4.42 -0.54
CA ILE A 151 -24.31 -4.25 -1.75
C ILE A 151 -24.26 -2.79 -2.23
N PRO A 152 -25.37 -2.02 -2.28
CA PRO A 152 -25.33 -0.61 -2.67
C PRO A 152 -24.38 0.23 -1.81
N ASP A 153 -24.40 0.06 -0.48
CA ASP A 153 -23.55 0.82 0.44
C ASP A 153 -22.07 0.44 0.28
N LEU A 154 -21.79 -0.85 0.09
CA LEU A 154 -20.45 -1.33 -0.24
C LEU A 154 -19.94 -0.71 -1.55
N LEU A 155 -20.75 -0.66 -2.60
CA LEU A 155 -20.39 -0.04 -3.87
C LEU A 155 -20.14 1.47 -3.73
N ILE A 156 -20.95 2.17 -2.94
CA ILE A 156 -20.73 3.59 -2.63
C ILE A 156 -19.37 3.77 -1.93
N SER A 157 -19.05 2.94 -0.94
CA SER A 157 -17.76 3.03 -0.24
C SER A 157 -16.57 2.78 -1.16
N VAL A 158 -16.67 1.81 -2.08
CA VAL A 158 -15.63 1.50 -3.08
C VAL A 158 -15.41 2.70 -4.00
N ASN A 159 -16.48 3.32 -4.48
CA ASN A 159 -16.42 4.48 -5.36
C ASN A 159 -15.86 5.72 -4.64
N ALA A 160 -16.29 5.97 -3.39
CA ALA A 160 -15.80 7.08 -2.58
C ALA A 160 -14.29 7.00 -2.34
N ILE A 161 -13.80 5.82 -1.95
CA ILE A 161 -12.36 5.58 -1.73
C ILE A 161 -11.59 5.72 -3.05
N SER A 162 -12.08 5.10 -4.14
CA SER A 162 -11.41 5.17 -5.44
C SER A 162 -11.27 6.62 -5.94
N SER A 163 -12.31 7.44 -5.75
CA SER A 163 -12.29 8.88 -6.06
C SER A 163 -11.24 9.65 -5.24
N GLY A 164 -11.11 9.33 -3.94
CA GLY A 164 -10.11 9.93 -3.06
C GLY A 164 -8.67 9.55 -3.44
N LEU A 165 -8.44 8.29 -3.83
CA LEU A 165 -7.12 7.79 -4.23
C LEU A 165 -6.67 8.32 -5.60
N ARG A 166 -7.62 8.66 -6.49
CA ARG A 166 -7.45 9.22 -7.85
C ARG A 166 -6.71 8.34 -8.87
N THR A 167 -5.58 7.74 -8.51
CA THR A 167 -4.74 6.95 -9.43
C THR A 167 -4.45 5.56 -8.86
N THR A 168 -4.75 4.53 -9.64
CA THR A 168 -4.50 3.13 -9.31
C THR A 168 -3.56 2.51 -10.36
N GLY A 169 -2.26 2.75 -10.21
CA GLY A 169 -1.20 2.23 -11.09
C GLY A 169 -0.72 3.24 -12.13
#